data_AF-A0AA38TTG6-F1
#
_entry.id   AF-A0AA38TTG6-F1
#
_cell.length_a   1.000
_cell.length_b   1.000
_cell.length_c   1.000
_cell.angle_alpha   90.00
_cell.angle_beta   90.00
_cell.angle_gamma   90.00
#
_symmetry.space_group_name_H-M   'P 1'
#
loop_
_entity.id
_entity.type
_entity.pdbx_description
1 polymer ?
#
loop_
_entity_poly.entity_id
_entity_poly.type
_entity_poly.pdbx_seq_one_letter_code
_entity_poly.pdbx_strand_id
1 'polypeptide(L)'
;METKYGILQRGRRFRASINNITFDTPRTSILGAYYRGMNGVYGDDFPDDPPFTFNYTANNLNASLQTPMNGTEVKVLKYNDTVELVFQGTNVVSGIDHPMHLHGYSFYVVGSGFGNFDRQRDPLNYNLVDPPLQQTIAVPQNGWTAIRFRANNPGVWFMHCHFERHVSWGMEMVFIVRNGKGPDARMLPPPRDMPKC
;
A
#
# COMPACT_ATOMS: atom_id res chain seq x y z
N MET A 1 -7.06 5.16 4.75
CA MET A 1 -5.85 4.33 4.85
C MET A 1 -4.65 5.18 4.43
N GLU A 2 -3.52 5.10 5.14
CA GLU A 2 -2.33 5.96 4.99
C GLU A 2 -1.04 5.09 4.84
N THR A 3 0.12 5.61 4.36
CA THR A 3 1.31 4.79 3.93
C THR A 3 2.60 5.62 3.69
N LYS A 4 3.83 5.15 4.02
CA LYS A 4 5.08 5.98 4.26
C LYS A 4 6.48 5.35 3.95
N TYR A 5 7.47 6.16 3.49
CA TYR A 5 8.68 5.73 2.74
C TYR A 5 10.06 6.43 3.11
N GLY A 6 11.26 5.79 3.04
CA GLY A 6 12.63 6.43 3.11
C GLY A 6 13.93 5.58 3.42
N ILE A 7 15.19 6.09 3.24
CA ILE A 7 16.49 5.29 3.18
C ILE A 7 17.80 5.98 3.71
N LEU A 8 18.63 5.34 4.58
CA LEU A 8 20.13 5.48 4.80
C LEU A 8 20.56 4.51 5.98
N GLN A 9 21.77 4.48 6.60
CA GLN A 9 23.07 3.89 6.14
C GLN A 9 23.86 3.09 7.24
N ARG A 10 24.99 2.45 6.85
CA ARG A 10 26.05 1.68 7.60
C ARG A 10 25.61 0.63 8.65
N GLY A 11 26.07 -0.62 8.45
CA GLY A 11 25.87 -1.76 9.37
C GLY A 11 24.46 -2.35 9.38
N ARG A 12 23.44 -1.51 9.13
CA ARG A 12 22.05 -1.92 8.91
C ARG A 12 21.76 -2.02 7.41
N ARG A 13 21.02 -3.05 6.99
CA ARG A 13 20.52 -3.17 5.61
C ARG A 13 19.47 -2.09 5.36
N PHE A 14 19.44 -1.53 4.15
CA PHE A 14 18.35 -0.64 3.77
C PHE A 14 17.01 -1.38 3.81
N ARG A 15 16.00 -0.63 4.21
CA ARG A 15 14.62 -1.07 4.43
C ARG A 15 13.69 0.00 3.89
N ALA A 16 12.48 -0.44 3.65
CA ALA A 16 11.47 0.27 2.91
C ALA A 16 10.15 -0.28 3.44
N SER A 17 9.16 0.57 3.68
CA SER A 17 7.96 0.18 4.41
C SER A 17 6.69 0.79 3.85
N ILE A 18 5.56 0.31 4.36
CA ILE A 18 4.22 0.89 4.25
C ILE A 18 3.65 0.83 5.68
N ASN A 19 3.18 1.96 6.25
CA ASN A 19 2.80 2.08 7.67
C ASN A 19 3.80 1.48 8.69
N ASN A 20 5.09 1.72 8.49
CA ASN A 20 6.18 1.19 9.34
C ASN A 20 6.32 -0.35 9.31
N ILE A 21 5.64 -1.03 8.39
CA ILE A 21 5.81 -2.45 8.08
C ILE A 21 6.67 -2.56 6.81
N THR A 22 7.87 -3.13 6.95
CA THR A 22 8.66 -3.67 5.84
C THR A 22 8.04 -4.99 5.46
N PHE A 23 7.54 -5.08 4.23
CA PHE A 23 6.99 -6.33 3.72
C PHE A 23 8.08 -7.40 3.62
N ASP A 24 7.82 -8.58 4.20
CA ASP A 24 8.67 -9.76 4.10
C ASP A 24 7.99 -10.76 3.16
N THR A 25 8.57 -11.01 1.98
CA THR A 25 7.92 -11.84 0.96
C THR A 25 7.89 -13.32 1.39
N PRO A 26 6.71 -13.93 1.55
CA PRO A 26 6.61 -15.30 2.03
C PRO A 26 7.04 -16.31 0.96
N ARG A 27 7.56 -17.47 1.39
CA ARG A 27 7.93 -18.58 0.49
C ARG A 27 6.72 -19.18 -0.24
N THR A 28 5.55 -19.15 0.39
CA THR A 28 4.29 -19.57 -0.21
C THR A 28 3.55 -18.35 -0.73
N SER A 29 3.06 -18.40 -1.98
CA SER A 29 2.28 -17.29 -2.54
C SER A 29 1.04 -16.97 -1.70
N ILE A 30 0.79 -15.70 -1.42
CA ILE A 30 -0.37 -15.25 -0.63
C ILE A 30 -1.68 -15.66 -1.31
N LEU A 31 -1.76 -15.61 -2.64
CA LEU A 31 -2.90 -16.12 -3.42
C LEU A 31 -3.14 -17.61 -3.18
N GLY A 32 -2.07 -18.43 -3.22
CA GLY A 32 -2.17 -19.87 -2.96
C GLY A 32 -2.55 -20.18 -1.51
N ALA A 33 -2.01 -19.43 -0.55
CA ALA A 33 -2.33 -19.55 0.86
C ALA A 33 -3.79 -19.15 1.15
N TYR A 34 -4.24 -18.02 0.63
CA TYR A 34 -5.61 -17.53 0.74
C TYR A 34 -6.63 -18.53 0.15
N TYR A 35 -6.39 -19.00 -1.08
CA TYR A 35 -7.30 -19.95 -1.74
C TYR A 35 -7.41 -21.30 -0.99
N ARG A 36 -6.32 -21.73 -0.33
CA ARG A 36 -6.26 -23.01 0.40
C ARG A 36 -6.58 -22.89 1.90
N GLY A 37 -6.81 -21.68 2.42
CA GLY A 37 -7.00 -21.46 3.85
C GLY A 37 -5.76 -21.82 4.70
N MET A 38 -4.55 -21.52 4.20
CA MET A 38 -3.31 -21.83 4.91
C MET A 38 -2.99 -20.79 5.98
N ASN A 39 -2.85 -21.24 7.22
CA ASN A 39 -2.43 -20.40 8.35
C ASN A 39 -0.92 -20.15 8.34
N GLY A 40 -0.48 -19.01 8.90
CA GLY A 40 0.93 -18.71 9.14
C GLY A 40 1.74 -18.27 7.92
N VAL A 41 1.09 -17.94 6.81
CA VAL A 41 1.75 -17.37 5.60
C VAL A 41 1.71 -15.84 5.59
N TYR A 42 0.65 -15.25 6.14
CA TYR A 42 0.43 -13.81 6.27
C TYR A 42 -0.49 -13.52 7.47
N GLY A 43 -0.45 -12.30 8.00
CA GLY A 43 -1.46 -11.75 8.91
C GLY A 43 -2.42 -10.82 8.16
N ASP A 44 -3.64 -10.62 8.68
CA ASP A 44 -4.66 -9.72 8.11
C ASP A 44 -4.87 -8.40 8.90
N ASP A 45 -3.94 -8.08 9.80
CA ASP A 45 -3.97 -6.90 10.68
C ASP A 45 -3.23 -5.68 10.07
N PHE A 46 -3.17 -5.58 8.74
CA PHE A 46 -2.54 -4.41 8.11
C PHE A 46 -3.27 -3.11 8.54
N PRO A 47 -2.58 -2.16 9.20
CA PRO A 47 -3.23 -1.04 9.86
C PRO A 47 -3.70 0.00 8.85
N ASP A 48 -4.90 0.55 9.07
CA ASP A 48 -5.42 1.63 8.22
C ASP A 48 -4.56 2.89 8.33
N ASP A 49 -4.11 3.21 9.53
CA ASP A 49 -3.32 4.40 9.83
C ASP A 49 -1.93 4.01 10.34
N PRO A 50 -0.90 4.85 10.13
CA PRO A 50 0.45 4.58 10.62
C PRO A 50 0.45 4.48 12.16
N PRO A 51 1.22 3.55 12.75
CA PRO A 51 1.25 3.34 14.20
C PRO A 51 1.81 4.54 14.99
N PHE A 52 2.48 5.48 14.31
CA PHE A 52 3.02 6.70 14.89
C PHE A 52 2.66 7.93 14.05
N THR A 53 2.01 8.91 14.69
CA THR A 53 1.78 10.27 14.17
C THR A 53 2.96 11.17 14.50
N PHE A 54 3.43 11.92 13.51
CA PHE A 54 4.51 12.90 13.61
C PHE A 54 4.39 13.89 12.43
N ASN A 55 5.24 14.91 12.36
CA ASN A 55 5.31 15.78 11.18
C ASN A 55 6.11 15.07 10.08
N TYR A 56 5.43 14.39 9.16
CA TYR A 56 6.02 13.47 8.18
C TYR A 56 6.95 14.18 7.18
N THR A 57 6.64 15.43 6.85
CA THR A 57 7.42 16.28 5.95
C THR A 57 8.39 17.22 6.69
N ALA A 58 8.71 16.96 7.96
CA ALA A 58 9.74 17.72 8.68
C ALA A 58 11.15 17.37 8.17
N ASN A 59 12.06 18.35 8.11
CA ASN A 59 13.45 18.09 7.68
C ASN A 59 14.26 17.30 8.72
N ASN A 60 13.99 17.52 10.02
CA ASN A 60 14.72 16.93 11.12
C ASN A 60 13.84 15.91 11.85
N LEU A 61 14.02 14.62 11.53
CA LEU A 61 13.26 13.51 12.10
C LEU A 61 14.10 12.67 13.07
N ASN A 62 13.46 12.12 14.10
CA ASN A 62 14.13 11.29 15.10
C ASN A 62 14.63 9.98 14.48
N ALA A 63 15.86 9.58 14.78
CA ALA A 63 16.48 8.35 14.28
C ALA A 63 15.70 7.06 14.63
N SER A 64 14.88 7.07 15.69
CA SER A 64 13.97 5.96 16.02
C SER A 64 12.96 5.65 14.91
N LEU A 65 12.55 6.64 14.12
CA LEU A 65 11.60 6.48 13.00
C LEU A 65 12.22 5.76 11.79
N GLN A 66 13.53 5.52 11.77
CA GLN A 66 14.26 4.93 10.65
C GLN A 66 14.28 3.39 10.69
N THR A 67 13.69 2.76 11.70
CA THR A 67 13.73 1.30 11.91
C THR A 67 12.30 0.73 11.87
N PRO A 68 11.80 0.33 10.69
CA PRO A 68 10.50 -0.33 10.55
C PRO A 68 10.50 -1.75 11.12
N MET A 69 9.30 -2.30 11.34
CA MET A 69 9.10 -3.70 11.71
C MET A 69 9.02 -4.56 10.43
N ASN A 70 9.54 -5.79 10.45
CA ASN A 70 9.30 -6.76 9.39
C ASN A 70 7.94 -7.45 9.60
N GLY A 71 7.19 -7.69 8.52
CA GLY A 71 5.94 -8.45 8.58
C GLY A 71 5.36 -8.78 7.21
N THR A 72 4.50 -9.79 7.14
CA THR A 72 3.75 -10.16 5.94
C THR A 72 2.26 -9.88 6.18
N GLU A 73 1.91 -8.61 6.26
CA GLU A 73 0.55 -8.16 6.57
C GLU A 73 -0.24 -7.81 5.30
N VAL A 74 -1.51 -8.21 5.26
CA VAL A 74 -2.43 -7.94 4.14
C VAL A 74 -3.63 -7.14 4.63
N LYS A 75 -4.20 -6.30 3.75
CA LYS A 75 -5.45 -5.60 4.01
C LYS A 75 -6.62 -6.33 3.39
N VAL A 76 -7.48 -6.91 4.20
CA VAL A 76 -8.68 -7.61 3.71
C VAL A 76 -9.83 -6.63 3.50
N LEU A 77 -10.35 -6.57 2.27
CA LEU A 77 -11.47 -5.74 1.85
C LEU A 77 -12.69 -6.62 1.51
N LYS A 78 -13.89 -6.09 1.68
CA LYS A 78 -15.12 -6.75 1.20
C LYS A 78 -15.32 -6.41 -0.27
N TYR A 79 -15.94 -7.34 -1.00
CA TYR A 79 -16.38 -7.07 -2.36
C TYR A 79 -17.25 -5.81 -2.42
N ASN A 80 -16.94 -4.94 -3.38
CA ASN A 80 -17.64 -3.70 -3.67
C ASN A 80 -17.48 -2.56 -2.63
N ASP A 81 -16.57 -2.70 -1.66
CA ASP A 81 -16.16 -1.57 -0.80
C ASP A 81 -15.66 -0.40 -1.65
N THR A 82 -15.97 0.84 -1.24
CA THR A 82 -15.42 2.06 -1.84
C THR A 82 -14.28 2.54 -0.96
N VAL A 83 -13.06 2.49 -1.49
CA VAL A 83 -11.83 2.70 -0.73
C VAL A 83 -11.24 4.06 -1.07
N GLU A 84 -10.89 4.83 -0.05
CA GLU A 84 -9.98 5.97 -0.15
C GLU A 84 -8.64 5.63 0.52
N LEU A 85 -7.57 5.77 -0.26
CA LEU A 85 -6.20 5.56 0.16
C LEU A 85 -5.43 6.85 -0.05
N VAL A 86 -4.77 7.34 1.00
CA VAL A 86 -3.98 8.57 0.96
C VAL A 86 -2.52 8.20 1.19
N PHE A 87 -1.73 8.26 0.13
CA PHE A 87 -0.29 8.10 0.26
C PHE A 87 0.30 9.35 0.90
N GLN A 88 1.21 9.18 1.85
CA GLN A 88 1.90 10.27 2.55
C GLN A 88 3.41 10.10 2.39
N GLY A 89 4.02 10.96 1.56
CA GLY A 89 5.46 11.07 1.48
C GLY A 89 6.06 11.49 2.82
N THR A 90 7.29 11.03 3.09
CA THR A 90 8.00 11.39 4.31
C THR A 90 9.46 11.70 4.04
N ASN A 91 10.06 12.52 4.89
CA ASN A 91 11.50 12.77 4.89
C ASN A 91 12.29 11.76 5.74
N VAL A 92 11.72 10.62 6.11
CA VAL A 92 12.42 9.63 6.95
C VAL A 92 13.70 9.20 6.23
N VAL A 93 14.83 9.46 6.87
CA VAL A 93 16.20 9.28 6.39
C VAL A 93 16.62 10.04 5.11
N SER A 94 15.92 9.85 3.99
CA SER A 94 16.13 10.53 2.71
C SER A 94 14.87 10.33 1.87
N GLY A 95 13.90 11.21 2.03
CA GLY A 95 12.67 11.18 1.24
C GLY A 95 12.94 11.43 -0.24
N ILE A 96 12.14 10.83 -1.11
CA ILE A 96 12.06 11.12 -2.56
C ILE A 96 10.61 10.96 -3.03
N ASP A 97 10.32 11.26 -4.30
CA ASP A 97 9.02 10.95 -4.89
C ASP A 97 8.87 9.44 -5.13
N HIS A 98 7.66 8.91 -4.93
CA HIS A 98 7.39 7.47 -5.02
C HIS A 98 6.27 7.15 -6.02
N PRO A 99 6.54 6.51 -7.17
CA PRO A 99 5.50 6.07 -8.08
C PRO A 99 4.76 4.85 -7.50
N MET A 100 3.60 5.06 -6.89
CA MET A 100 2.78 4.02 -6.28
C MET A 100 1.88 3.35 -7.30
N HIS A 101 1.99 2.03 -7.43
CA HIS A 101 1.23 1.19 -8.36
C HIS A 101 0.33 0.20 -7.61
N LEU A 102 -0.89 -0.02 -8.12
CA LEU A 102 -1.86 -0.99 -7.60
C LEU A 102 -2.24 -2.00 -8.70
N HIS A 103 -2.04 -3.28 -8.42
CA HIS A 103 -2.40 -4.38 -9.34
C HIS A 103 -3.92 -4.59 -9.35
N GLY A 104 -4.45 -5.07 -10.48
CA GLY A 104 -5.86 -5.46 -10.61
C GLY A 104 -6.88 -4.33 -10.66
N TYR A 105 -6.43 -3.07 -10.52
CA TYR A 105 -7.27 -1.88 -10.48
C TYR A 105 -6.66 -0.72 -11.27
N SER A 106 -7.53 0.14 -11.79
CA SER A 106 -7.22 1.56 -11.95
C SER A 106 -7.98 2.34 -10.87
N PHE A 107 -7.45 3.48 -10.46
CA PHE A 107 -7.99 4.33 -9.41
C PHE A 107 -8.09 5.78 -9.90
N TYR A 108 -9.04 6.52 -9.33
CA TYR A 108 -9.19 7.95 -9.56
C TYR A 108 -8.27 8.71 -8.61
N VAL A 109 -7.39 9.57 -9.11
CA VAL A 109 -6.60 10.48 -8.26
C VAL A 109 -7.46 11.70 -7.93
N VAL A 110 -8.02 11.74 -6.72
CA VAL A 110 -9.00 12.77 -6.33
C VAL A 110 -8.35 14.01 -5.74
N GLY A 111 -7.11 13.94 -5.27
CA GLY A 111 -6.37 15.10 -4.80
C GLY A 111 -4.90 14.81 -4.56
N SER A 112 -4.11 15.87 -4.50
CA SER A 112 -2.72 15.84 -4.04
C SER A 112 -2.35 17.19 -3.46
N GLY A 113 -1.31 17.22 -2.63
CA GLY A 113 -0.84 18.42 -1.96
C GLY A 113 0.55 18.27 -1.38
N PHE A 114 1.10 19.38 -0.88
CA PHE A 114 2.37 19.39 -0.12
C PHE A 114 2.09 19.53 1.38
N GLY A 115 3.00 19.04 2.21
CA GLY A 115 2.86 18.93 3.66
C GLY A 115 2.26 17.59 4.10
N ASN A 116 1.75 17.58 5.33
CA ASN A 116 1.00 16.45 5.88
C ASN A 116 -0.48 16.59 5.51
N PHE A 117 -1.12 15.51 5.09
CA PHE A 117 -2.54 15.48 4.76
C PHE A 117 -3.44 15.86 5.95
N ASP A 118 -4.32 16.83 5.75
CA ASP A 118 -5.35 17.24 6.72
C ASP A 118 -6.70 16.62 6.35
N ARG A 119 -7.09 15.58 7.10
CA ARG A 119 -8.33 14.81 6.93
C ARG A 119 -9.61 15.67 7.00
N GLN A 120 -9.56 16.88 7.55
CA GLN A 120 -10.71 17.79 7.65
C GLN A 120 -10.74 18.85 6.54
N ARG A 121 -9.58 19.20 5.97
CA ARG A 121 -9.44 20.33 5.03
C ARG A 121 -9.17 19.90 3.60
N ASP A 122 -8.30 18.93 3.39
CA ASP A 122 -7.87 18.54 2.05
C ASP A 122 -8.98 17.85 1.23
N PRO A 123 -9.84 16.97 1.80
CA PRO A 123 -10.98 16.40 1.09
C PRO A 123 -12.00 17.40 0.54
N LEU A 124 -12.04 18.62 1.08
CA LEU A 124 -12.91 19.71 0.59
C LEU A 124 -12.47 20.24 -0.78
N ASN A 125 -11.21 20.00 -1.17
CA ASN A 125 -10.62 20.46 -2.42
C ASN A 125 -10.43 19.31 -3.44
N TYR A 126 -10.97 18.12 -3.17
CA TYR A 126 -10.85 16.99 -4.10
C TYR A 126 -11.57 17.27 -5.43
N ASN A 127 -10.93 16.88 -6.53
CA ASN A 127 -11.62 16.72 -7.80
C ASN A 127 -12.51 15.47 -7.73
N LEU A 128 -13.82 15.69 -7.64
CA LEU A 128 -14.85 14.66 -7.65
C LEU A 128 -15.72 14.70 -8.92
N VAL A 129 -15.30 15.45 -9.94
CA VAL A 129 -16.02 15.63 -11.22
C VAL A 129 -15.34 14.83 -12.33
N ASP A 130 -14.06 15.09 -12.58
CA ASP A 130 -13.25 14.47 -13.64
C ASP A 130 -11.82 14.07 -13.19
N PRO A 131 -11.63 13.44 -12.02
CA PRO A 131 -10.30 13.01 -11.58
C PRO A 131 -9.67 12.02 -12.57
N PRO A 132 -8.35 12.10 -12.83
CA PRO A 132 -7.70 11.20 -13.78
C PRO A 132 -7.71 9.76 -13.27
N LEU A 133 -8.03 8.82 -14.16
CA LEU A 133 -8.02 7.39 -13.91
C LEU A 133 -6.63 6.81 -14.26
N GLN A 134 -5.93 6.28 -13.26
CA GLN A 134 -4.54 5.82 -13.38
C GLN A 134 -4.32 4.48 -12.67
N GLN A 135 -3.23 3.78 -13.02
CA GLN A 135 -2.78 2.57 -12.31
C GLN A 135 -1.52 2.83 -11.47
N THR A 136 -0.81 3.91 -11.76
CA THR A 136 0.42 4.33 -11.07
C THR A 136 0.40 5.84 -10.93
N ILE A 137 0.72 6.36 -9.75
CA ILE A 137 0.78 7.82 -9.49
C ILE A 137 2.01 8.16 -8.64
N ALA A 138 2.69 9.26 -8.96
CA ALA A 138 3.76 9.80 -8.14
C ALA A 138 3.18 10.40 -6.84
N VAL A 139 3.72 9.97 -5.71
CA VAL A 139 3.50 10.56 -4.39
C VAL A 139 4.65 11.51 -4.11
N PRO A 140 4.41 12.82 -3.92
CA PRO A 140 5.49 13.77 -3.65
C PRO A 140 6.21 13.47 -2.34
N GLN A 141 7.54 13.60 -2.32
CA GLN A 141 8.39 13.45 -1.12
C GLN A 141 7.82 14.19 0.10
N ASN A 142 7.51 15.47 -0.11
CA ASN A 142 7.04 16.41 0.91
C ASN A 142 5.54 16.64 0.78
N GLY A 143 4.77 15.60 0.48
CA GLY A 143 3.35 15.75 0.18
C GLY A 143 2.56 14.47 0.25
N TRP A 144 1.34 14.54 -0.27
CA TRP A 144 0.37 13.46 -0.22
C TRP A 144 -0.40 13.35 -1.55
N THR A 145 -0.93 12.16 -1.81
CA THR A 145 -1.79 11.87 -2.96
C THR A 145 -2.95 10.99 -2.50
N ALA A 146 -4.18 11.46 -2.68
CA ALA A 146 -5.40 10.73 -2.37
C ALA A 146 -5.97 10.06 -3.63
N ILE A 147 -6.22 8.75 -3.53
CA ILE A 147 -6.84 7.96 -4.59
C ILE A 147 -8.14 7.30 -4.11
N ARG A 148 -9.08 7.09 -5.03
CA ARG A 148 -10.30 6.32 -4.79
C ARG A 148 -10.46 5.20 -5.81
N PHE A 149 -10.84 4.02 -5.32
CA PHE A 149 -11.24 2.89 -6.15
C PHE A 149 -12.37 2.09 -5.49
N ARG A 150 -12.98 1.19 -6.27
CA ARG A 150 -14.02 0.28 -5.82
C ARG A 150 -13.45 -1.13 -5.83
N ALA A 151 -13.48 -1.83 -4.71
CA ALA A 151 -12.92 -3.18 -4.54
C ALA A 151 -13.82 -4.26 -5.17
N ASN A 152 -14.07 -4.17 -6.48
CA ASN A 152 -14.98 -5.03 -7.24
C ASN A 152 -14.30 -6.17 -8.02
N ASN A 153 -12.99 -6.38 -7.82
CA ASN A 153 -12.22 -7.45 -8.44
C ASN A 153 -11.74 -8.43 -7.34
N PRO A 154 -12.43 -9.57 -7.12
CA PRO A 154 -12.08 -10.51 -6.05
C PRO A 154 -10.75 -11.20 -6.35
N GLY A 155 -9.81 -11.13 -5.42
CA GLY A 155 -8.44 -11.57 -5.68
C GLY A 155 -7.45 -11.14 -4.60
N VAL A 156 -6.18 -11.38 -4.88
CA VAL A 156 -5.03 -10.96 -4.07
C VAL A 156 -4.19 -10.02 -4.91
N TRP A 157 -4.17 -8.75 -4.53
CA TRP A 157 -3.68 -7.63 -5.35
C TRP A 157 -2.52 -6.93 -4.67
N PHE A 158 -1.40 -6.87 -5.36
CA PHE A 158 -0.17 -6.27 -4.88
C PHE A 158 -0.22 -4.74 -5.05
N MET A 159 0.26 -4.00 -4.06
CA MET A 159 0.45 -2.56 -4.15
C MET A 159 1.85 -2.22 -3.67
N HIS A 160 2.61 -1.51 -4.49
CA HIS A 160 4.03 -1.25 -4.23
C HIS A 160 4.50 0.03 -4.92
N CYS A 161 5.67 0.52 -4.52
CA CYS A 161 6.36 1.54 -5.31
C CYS A 161 7.01 0.89 -6.53
N HIS A 162 6.96 1.56 -7.68
CA HIS A 162 7.44 1.04 -8.97
C HIS A 162 8.96 1.24 -9.20
N PHE A 163 9.71 1.58 -8.15
CA PHE A 163 11.16 1.47 -8.14
C PHE A 163 11.56 0.10 -7.58
N GLU A 164 12.19 -0.76 -8.38
CA GLU A 164 12.56 -2.15 -8.02
C GLU A 164 13.38 -2.25 -6.72
N ARG A 165 14.25 -1.28 -6.48
CA ARG A 165 15.04 -1.16 -5.24
C ARG A 165 14.16 -0.97 -3.99
N HIS A 166 13.00 -0.35 -4.14
CA HIS A 166 12.05 -0.12 -3.04
C HIS A 166 11.19 -1.36 -2.79
N VAL A 167 10.70 -1.99 -3.86
CA VAL A 167 10.05 -3.32 -3.85
C VAL A 167 10.92 -4.30 -3.05
N SER A 168 12.13 -4.58 -3.55
CA SER A 168 13.11 -5.49 -2.91
C SER A 168 13.60 -5.09 -1.51
N TRP A 169 13.21 -3.91 -0.99
CA TRP A 169 13.50 -3.48 0.38
C TRP A 169 12.27 -3.52 1.31
N GLY A 170 11.07 -3.83 0.80
CA GLY A 170 9.82 -3.99 1.57
C GLY A 170 8.73 -2.92 1.40
N MET A 171 8.82 -2.02 0.41
CA MET A 171 7.78 -1.00 0.10
C MET A 171 6.58 -1.59 -0.65
N GLU A 172 5.92 -2.51 0.02
CA GLU A 172 4.87 -3.36 -0.53
C GLU A 172 3.75 -3.55 0.50
N MET A 173 2.55 -3.78 0.01
CA MET A 173 1.45 -4.37 0.78
C MET A 173 0.54 -5.14 -0.18
N VAL A 174 -0.36 -5.93 0.38
CA VAL A 174 -1.30 -6.74 -0.39
C VAL A 174 -2.72 -6.45 0.05
N PHE A 175 -3.62 -6.21 -0.91
CA PHE A 175 -5.06 -6.24 -0.67
C PHE A 175 -5.60 -7.63 -0.97
N ILE A 176 -6.40 -8.20 -0.07
CA ILE A 176 -7.23 -9.36 -0.36
C ILE A 176 -8.68 -8.89 -0.48
N VAL A 177 -9.24 -8.97 -1.68
CA VAL A 177 -10.64 -8.61 -1.93
C VAL A 177 -11.47 -9.89 -1.91
N ARG A 178 -12.32 -10.03 -0.90
CA ARG A 178 -13.16 -11.22 -0.71
C ARG A 178 -14.17 -11.38 -1.86
N ASN A 179 -14.65 -12.60 -2.06
CA ASN A 179 -15.78 -12.89 -2.96
C ASN A 179 -17.05 -12.15 -2.49
N GLY A 180 -17.84 -11.67 -3.45
CA GLY A 180 -19.17 -11.10 -3.26
C GLY A 180 -20.30 -12.09 -3.48
N LYS A 181 -21.48 -11.57 -3.84
CA LYS A 181 -22.68 -12.35 -4.18
C LYS A 181 -22.76 -12.58 -5.69
N GLY A 182 -23.17 -13.79 -6.10
CA GLY A 182 -23.25 -14.19 -7.51
C GLY A 182 -21.99 -14.88 -8.03
N PRO A 183 -21.98 -15.35 -9.30
CA PRO A 183 -20.82 -15.97 -9.93
C PRO A 183 -19.75 -14.94 -10.33
N ASP A 184 -20.15 -13.79 -10.88
CA ASP A 184 -19.24 -12.77 -11.43
C ASP A 184 -18.48 -11.99 -10.34
N ALA A 185 -18.88 -12.14 -9.08
CA ALA A 185 -18.23 -11.59 -7.91
C ALA A 185 -17.32 -12.62 -7.21
N ARG A 186 -16.79 -13.61 -7.93
CA ARG A 186 -15.90 -14.64 -7.37
C ARG A 186 -14.55 -14.70 -8.07
N MET A 187 -13.50 -14.91 -7.27
CA MET A 187 -12.17 -15.24 -7.77
C MET A 187 -12.23 -16.58 -8.52
N LEU A 188 -11.55 -16.64 -9.67
CA LEU A 188 -11.45 -17.86 -10.47
C LEU A 188 -10.72 -18.99 -9.71
N PRO A 189 -11.03 -20.26 -9.99
CA PRO A 189 -10.22 -21.37 -9.48
C PRO A 189 -8.80 -21.32 -10.06
N PRO A 190 -7.77 -21.75 -9.32
CA PRO A 190 -6.40 -21.73 -9.79
C PRO A 190 -6.20 -22.69 -10.98
N PRO A 191 -5.41 -22.30 -12.00
CA PRO A 191 -4.98 -23.20 -13.07
C PRO A 191 -4.30 -24.47 -12.53
N ARG A 192 -4.43 -25.58 -13.27
CA ARG A 192 -3.88 -26.90 -12.86
C ARG A 192 -2.35 -26.95 -12.91
N ASP A 193 -1.76 -26.07 -13.70
CA ASP A 193 -0.34 -25.92 -14.03
C ASP A 193 0.35 -24.78 -13.24
N MET A 194 -0.33 -24.21 -12.23
CA MET A 194 0.27 -23.24 -11.32
C MET A 194 1.61 -23.76 -10.74
N PRO A 195 2.71 -22.99 -10.81
CA PRO A 195 4.00 -23.38 -10.25
C PRO A 195 3.91 -23.76 -8.77
N LYS A 196 4.72 -24.73 -8.36
CA LYS A 196 4.84 -25.13 -6.95
C LYS A 196 5.73 -24.12 -6.21
N CYS A 197 5.33 -23.81 -4.97
CA CYS A 197 6.16 -23.09 -4.00
C CYS A 197 7.16 -24.05 -3.32
#